data_AF-A0A6B3GC79-F1
#
_entry.id   AF-A0A6B3GC79-F1
#
_cell.length_a   1.000
_cell.length_b   1.000
_cell.length_c   1.000
_cell.angle_alpha   90.00
_cell.angle_beta   90.00
_cell.angle_gamma   90.00
#
_symmetry.space_group_name_H-M   'P 1'
#
loop_
_entity.id
_entity.type
_entity.pdbx_description
1 polymer ?
#
loop_
_entity_poly.entity_id
_entity_poly.type
_entity_poly.pdbx_seq_one_letter_code
_entity_poly.pdbx_strand_id
1 'polypeptide(L)'
;MATIIGVGTEAKLADDKGRMPGLSKALFIDGAGGVIGGVASGSGQTVFVESATGVGEGARTGLASAVTGLFFAACLFFTPLTAIVPTEVASAALVVIGAMMMQNARHV
;
A
#
# COMPACT_ATOMS: atom_id res chain seq x y z
N MET A 1 -3.62 12.02 -2.30
CA MET A 1 -3.97 12.94 -1.19
C MET A 1 -5.01 12.34 -0.24
N ALA A 2 -6.20 11.92 -0.71
CA ALA A 2 -7.23 11.32 0.15
C ALA A 2 -6.76 10.04 0.88
N THR A 3 -6.03 9.17 0.19
CA THR A 3 -5.44 7.95 0.79
C THR A 3 -4.36 8.25 1.82
N ILE A 4 -3.51 9.26 1.59
CA ILE A 4 -2.47 9.67 2.56
C ILE A 4 -3.10 10.14 3.88
N ILE A 5 -4.19 10.92 3.79
CA ILE A 5 -4.92 11.36 4.99
C ILE A 5 -5.61 10.17 5.65
N GLY A 6 -6.30 9.30 4.89
CA GLY A 6 -6.95 8.10 5.42
C GLY A 6 -5.99 7.17 6.18
N VAL A 7 -4.86 6.83 5.57
CA VAL A 7 -3.83 5.99 6.22
C VAL A 7 -3.15 6.73 7.38
N GLY A 8 -2.93 8.05 7.25
CA GLY A 8 -2.34 8.88 8.31
C GLY A 8 -3.23 8.98 9.57
N THR A 9 -4.55 8.99 9.39
CA THR A 9 -5.52 8.94 10.50
C THR A 9 -5.47 7.60 11.23
N GLU A 10 -5.48 6.48 10.49
CA GLU A 10 -5.30 5.12 11.07
C GLU A 10 -3.93 4.95 11.75
N ALA A 11 -2.91 5.64 11.24
CA ALA A 11 -1.58 5.68 11.86
C ALA A 11 -1.51 6.48 13.16
N LYS A 12 -2.58 7.22 13.52
CA LYS A 12 -2.59 8.23 14.58
C LYS A 12 -1.52 9.32 14.36
N LEU A 13 -1.27 9.66 13.10
CA LEU A 13 -0.33 10.71 12.69
C LEU A 13 -1.02 12.06 12.44
N ALA A 14 -2.35 12.10 12.39
CA ALA A 14 -3.12 13.33 12.31
C ALA A 14 -3.11 14.08 13.66
N ASP A 15 -3.04 15.42 13.63
CA ASP A 15 -3.15 16.28 14.81
C ASP A 15 -4.60 16.29 15.35
N ASP A 16 -4.80 16.82 16.57
CA ASP A 16 -6.12 16.92 17.22
C ASP A 16 -7.13 17.78 16.45
N LYS A 17 -6.67 18.50 15.41
CA LYS A 17 -7.49 19.33 14.50
C LYS A 17 -7.73 18.64 13.16
N GLY A 18 -7.38 17.36 13.02
CA GLY A 18 -7.56 16.55 11.81
C GLY A 18 -6.58 16.88 10.68
N ARG A 19 -5.49 17.60 10.96
CA ARG A 19 -4.47 17.99 9.97
C ARG A 19 -3.27 17.06 10.08
N MET A 20 -2.72 16.68 8.93
CA MET A 20 -1.57 15.78 8.87
C MET A 20 -0.26 16.61 8.84
N PRO A 21 0.48 16.74 9.95
CA PRO A 21 1.75 17.46 9.98
C PRO A 21 2.73 16.81 9.01
N GLY A 22 3.33 17.61 8.12
CA GLY A 22 4.27 17.10 7.11
C GLY A 22 3.62 16.52 5.84
N LEU A 23 2.32 16.77 5.61
CA LEU A 23 1.61 16.32 4.40
C LEU A 23 2.34 16.67 3.09
N SER A 24 2.94 17.86 2.99
CA SER A 24 3.72 18.26 1.81
C SER A 24 4.95 17.37 1.59
N LYS A 25 5.64 16.98 2.68
CA LYS A 25 6.78 16.06 2.62
C LYS A 25 6.32 14.65 2.25
N ALA A 26 5.19 14.20 2.79
CA ALA A 26 4.60 12.90 2.46
C ALA A 26 4.20 12.83 0.98
N LEU A 27 3.54 13.87 0.45
CA LEU A 27 3.19 13.98 -0.98
C LEU A 27 4.42 14.01 -1.88
N PHE A 28 5.49 14.70 -1.45
CA PHE A 28 6.75 14.71 -2.21
C PHE A 28 7.39 13.32 -2.28
N ILE A 29 7.41 12.58 -1.17
CA ILE A 29 7.94 11.21 -1.12
C ILE A 29 7.07 10.26 -1.94
N ASP A 30 5.75 10.40 -1.87
CA ASP A 30 4.78 9.62 -2.67
C ASP A 30 5.01 9.83 -4.18
N GLY A 31 5.16 11.09 -4.62
CA GLY A 31 5.49 11.42 -6.00
C GLY A 31 6.86 10.88 -6.43
N ALA A 32 7.88 10.99 -5.56
CA ALA A 32 9.20 10.42 -5.82
C ALA A 32 9.15 8.89 -5.95
N GLY A 33 8.37 8.21 -5.12
CA GLY A 33 8.10 6.78 -5.23
C GLY A 33 7.44 6.39 -6.56
N GLY A 34 6.49 7.20 -7.02
CA GLY A 34 5.88 7.05 -8.34
C GLY A 34 6.88 7.14 -9.49
N VAL A 35 7.78 8.13 -9.45
CA VAL A 35 8.85 8.30 -10.45
C VAL A 35 9.82 7.12 -10.43
N ILE A 36 10.26 6.68 -9.25
CA ILE A 36 11.15 5.53 -9.10
C ILE A 36 10.51 4.26 -9.66
N GLY A 37 9.22 4.03 -9.37
CA GLY A 37 8.45 2.91 -9.92
C GLY A 37 8.42 2.93 -11.45
N GLY A 38 8.16 4.10 -12.04
CA GLY A 38 8.17 4.27 -13.50
C GLY A 38 9.56 4.07 -14.13
N VAL A 39 10.62 4.58 -13.51
CA VAL A 39 12.01 4.37 -13.97
C VAL A 39 12.41 2.90 -13.89
N ALA A 40 11.93 2.18 -12.88
CA ALA A 40 12.11 0.73 -12.76
C ALA A 40 11.24 -0.09 -13.73
N SER A 41 10.61 0.55 -14.73
CA SER A 41 9.69 -0.06 -15.70
C SER A 41 8.45 -0.71 -15.06
N GLY A 42 8.09 -0.29 -13.84
CA GLY A 42 6.91 -0.72 -13.11
C GLY A 42 5.79 0.32 -13.13
N SER A 43 4.70 0.02 -12.41
CA SER A 43 3.63 0.99 -12.15
C SER A 43 4.05 1.97 -11.05
N GLY A 44 3.53 3.20 -11.12
CA GLY A 44 3.78 4.22 -10.11
C GLY A 44 3.35 3.74 -8.72
N GLN A 45 4.31 3.62 -7.80
CA GLN A 45 4.06 3.22 -6.43
C GLN A 45 3.54 4.44 -5.64
N THR A 46 2.39 4.30 -4.98
CA THR A 46 1.78 5.36 -4.17
C THR A 46 1.16 4.78 -2.89
N VAL A 47 0.72 5.63 -1.97
CA VAL A 47 -0.02 5.21 -0.77
C VAL A 47 -1.39 4.62 -1.16
N PHE A 48 -1.50 3.30 -0.98
CA PHE A 48 -2.73 2.54 -1.20
C PHE A 48 -3.64 2.51 0.02
N VAL A 49 -4.95 2.38 -0.21
CA VAL A 49 -5.94 2.32 0.85
C VAL A 49 -5.77 1.08 1.73
N GLU A 50 -5.36 -0.05 1.16
CA GLU A 50 -5.09 -1.27 1.91
C GLU A 50 -3.89 -1.12 2.86
N SER A 51 -3.05 -0.09 2.70
CA SER A 51 -1.97 0.18 3.67
C SER A 51 -2.51 0.61 5.04
N ALA A 52 -3.77 1.05 5.11
CA ALA A 52 -4.45 1.39 6.36
C ALA A 52 -4.54 0.18 7.31
N THR A 53 -4.78 -1.03 6.79
CA THR A 53 -4.87 -2.23 7.63
C THR A 53 -3.51 -2.61 8.22
N GLY A 54 -2.44 -2.54 7.42
CA GLY A 54 -1.08 -2.80 7.92
C GLY A 54 -0.67 -1.83 9.01
N VAL A 55 -1.05 -0.56 8.88
CA VAL A 55 -0.84 0.47 9.89
C VAL A 55 -1.75 0.23 11.12
N GLY A 56 -2.99 -0.21 10.94
CA GLY A 56 -3.89 -0.61 12.02
C GLY A 56 -3.34 -1.77 12.86
N GLU A 57 -2.70 -2.74 12.22
CA GLU A 57 -1.99 -3.87 12.85
C GLU A 57 -0.63 -3.48 13.49
N GLY A 58 -0.22 -2.21 13.39
CA GLY A 58 0.96 -1.68 14.08
C GLY A 58 2.18 -1.39 13.21
N ALA A 59 2.09 -1.43 11.88
CA ALA A 59 3.18 -0.99 11.03
C ALA A 59 3.45 0.53 11.22
N ARG A 60 4.70 0.90 11.52
CA ARG A 60 5.09 2.30 11.83
C ARG A 60 6.37 2.78 11.14
N THR A 61 7.33 1.90 10.88
CA THR A 61 8.68 2.26 10.43
C THR A 61 8.95 2.00 8.94
N GLY A 62 7.99 1.41 8.22
CA GLY A 62 8.19 0.93 6.84
C GLY A 62 8.89 -0.43 6.74
N LEU A 63 9.31 -1.03 7.86
CA LEU A 63 9.93 -2.36 7.86
C LEU A 63 9.01 -3.43 7.25
N ALA A 64 7.71 -3.37 7.53
CA ALA A 64 6.73 -4.26 6.92
C ALA A 64 6.77 -4.18 5.39
N SER A 65 6.79 -2.96 4.83
CA SER A 65 6.90 -2.75 3.38
C SER A 65 8.22 -3.25 2.80
N ALA A 66 9.34 -3.05 3.51
CA ALA A 66 10.65 -3.52 3.08
C ALA A 66 10.74 -5.07 3.08
N VAL A 67 10.21 -5.71 4.12
CA VAL A 67 10.14 -7.17 4.21
C VAL A 67 9.25 -7.72 3.11
N THR A 68 8.04 -7.18 2.91
CA THR A 68 7.15 -7.61 1.83
C THR A 68 7.82 -7.48 0.45
N GLY A 69 8.53 -6.37 0.19
CA GLY A 69 9.29 -6.18 -1.04
C GLY A 69 10.41 -7.22 -1.21
N LEU A 70 11.12 -7.55 -0.13
CA LEU A 70 12.17 -8.58 -0.15
C LEU A 70 11.58 -9.97 -0.46
N PHE A 71 10.44 -10.32 0.13
CA PHE A 71 9.74 -11.57 -0.17
C PHE A 71 9.26 -11.60 -1.63
N PHE A 72 8.74 -10.49 -2.16
CA PHE A 72 8.37 -10.38 -3.58
C PHE A 72 9.59 -10.57 -4.50
N ALA A 73 10.74 -9.99 -4.15
CA ALA A 73 11.98 -10.21 -4.89
C ALA A 73 12.45 -11.67 -4.81
N ALA A 74 12.32 -12.31 -3.64
CA ALA A 74 12.62 -13.72 -3.46
C ALA A 74 11.67 -14.62 -4.29
N CYS A 75 10.40 -14.25 -4.45
CA CYS A 75 9.45 -14.95 -5.30
C CYS A 75 9.89 -15.04 -6.77
N LEU A 76 10.76 -14.14 -7.27
CA LEU A 76 11.28 -14.23 -8.63
C LEU A 76 12.07 -15.53 -8.88
N PHE A 77 12.74 -16.07 -7.86
CA PHE A 77 13.41 -17.38 -7.96
C PHE A 77 12.42 -18.56 -8.01
N PHE A 78 11.21 -18.35 -7.49
CA PHE A 78 10.12 -19.33 -7.45
C PHE A 78 9.12 -19.17 -8.60
N THR A 79 9.38 -18.29 -9.57
CA THR A 79 8.58 -18.14 -10.81
C THR A 79 8.21 -19.47 -11.50
N PRO A 80 9.07 -20.51 -11.59
CA PRO A 80 8.64 -21.78 -12.19
C PRO A 80 7.54 -22.50 -11.39
N LEU A 81 7.44 -22.28 -10.06
CA LEU A 81 6.37 -22.85 -9.24
C LEU A 81 5.05 -22.10 -9.41
N THR A 82 5.09 -20.80 -9.72
CA THR A 82 3.85 -20.02 -9.90
C THR A 82 3.06 -20.46 -11.15
N ALA A 83 3.69 -21.11 -12.12
CA ALA A 83 3.01 -21.65 -13.30
C ALA A 83 2.03 -22.80 -12.97
N ILE A 84 2.14 -23.40 -11.79
CA ILE A 84 1.23 -24.46 -11.30
C ILE A 84 -0.03 -23.85 -10.67
N VAL A 85 0.02 -22.58 -10.28
CA VAL A 85 -1.08 -21.91 -9.56
C VAL A 85 -2.18 -21.49 -10.55
N PRO A 86 -3.44 -21.93 -10.36
CA PRO A 86 -4.56 -21.50 -11.20
C PRO A 86 -4.81 -19.99 -11.12
N THR A 87 -5.19 -19.38 -12.24
CA THR A 87 -5.40 -17.92 -12.34
C THR A 87 -6.63 -17.46 -11.54
N GLU A 88 -7.56 -18.37 -11.28
CA GLU A 88 -8.77 -18.17 -10.48
C GLU A 88 -8.46 -17.82 -9.02
N VAL A 89 -7.27 -18.18 -8.51
CA VAL A 89 -6.84 -17.80 -7.17
C VAL A 89 -6.60 -16.29 -7.09
N ALA A 90 -6.04 -15.70 -8.15
CA ALA A 90 -5.80 -14.26 -8.20
C ALA A 90 -7.11 -13.47 -8.27
N SER A 91 -8.12 -13.96 -9.00
CA SER A 91 -9.41 -13.28 -9.10
C SER A 91 -10.16 -13.26 -7.76
N ALA A 92 -10.12 -14.37 -7.00
CA ALA A 92 -10.69 -14.41 -5.65
C ALA A 92 -10.06 -13.38 -4.71
N ALA A 93 -8.73 -13.21 -4.76
CA ALA A 93 -8.03 -12.20 -3.97
C ALA A 93 -8.44 -10.76 -4.35
N LEU A 94 -8.59 -10.47 -5.66
CA LEU A 94 -9.02 -9.16 -6.14
C LEU A 94 -10.45 -8.79 -5.70
N VAL A 95 -11.35 -9.77 -5.59
CA VAL A 95 -12.71 -9.55 -5.07
C VAL A 95 -12.67 -9.09 -3.61
N VAL A 96 -11.85 -9.72 -2.78
CA VAL A 96 -11.68 -9.33 -1.36
C VAL A 96 -11.09 -7.94 -1.25
N ILE A 97 -10.07 -7.62 -2.04
CA ILE A 97 -9.47 -6.29 -2.10
C ILE A 97 -10.52 -5.24 -2.47
N GLY A 98 -11.32 -5.48 -3.52
CA GLY A 98 -12.39 -4.57 -3.93
C GLY A 98 -13.44 -4.35 -2.85
N ALA A 99 -13.77 -5.39 -2.08
CA ALA A 99 -14.67 -5.27 -0.93
C ALA A 99 -14.07 -4.39 0.18
N MET A 100 -12.78 -4.54 0.49
CA MET A 100 -12.08 -3.69 1.45
C MET A 100 -12.04 -2.22 1.01
N MET A 101 -11.82 -1.96 -0.27
CA MET A 101 -11.87 -0.59 -0.83
C MET A 101 -13.27 0.02 -0.64
N MET A 102 -14.34 -0.74 -0.86
CA MET A 102 -15.72 -0.29 -0.60
C MET A 102 -15.99 -0.02 0.88
N GLN A 103 -15.40 -0.79 1.80
CA GLN A 103 -15.55 -0.52 3.24
C GLN A 103 -14.89 0.80 3.64
N ASN A 104 -13.70 1.10 3.12
CA ASN A 104 -13.05 2.37 3.42
C ASN A 104 -13.82 3.58 2.84
N ALA A 105 -14.47 3.41 1.69
CA ALA A 105 -15.33 4.45 1.11
C ALA A 105 -16.55 4.79 1.98
N ARG A 106 -17.00 3.90 2.88
CA ARG A 106 -18.08 4.19 3.84
C ARG A 106 -17.66 5.10 4.99
N HIS A 107 -16.36 5.20 5.26
CA HIS A 107 -15.81 6.05 6.32
C HIS A 107 -15.48 7.48 5.84
N VAL A 108 -15.66 7.74 4.55
CA VAL A 108 -15.58 9.07 3.91
C VAL A 108 -16.99 9.62 3.73
#